data_AF-W1YDE0-F1
#
_entry.id   AF-W1YDE0-F1
#
_cell.length_a   1.000
_cell.length_b   1.000
_cell.length_c   1.000
_cell.angle_alpha   90.00
_cell.angle_beta   90.00
_cell.angle_gamma   90.00
#
_symmetry.space_group_name_H-M   'P 1'
#
loop_
_entity.id
_entity.type
_entity.pdbx_description
1 polymer ?
#
loop_
_entity_poly.entity_id
_entity_poly.type
_entity_poly.pdbx_seq_one_letter_code
_entity_poly.pdbx_strand_id
1 'polypeptide(L)'
;LLDWQQAISWRGELTLNGLTTAKEFPEWPSKLNGLIKPRGSLYGGTWQMEVPELKLTGNVKQNKVNVDGTLKGNSYMQWMIPGLHL
;
A
#
# COMPACT_ATOMS: atom_id res chain seq x y z
N LEU A 1 34.11 -13.28 -7.68
CA LEU A 1 33.05 -12.80 -8.58
C LEU A 1 32.10 -11.98 -7.72
N LEU A 2 32.08 -10.65 -7.85
CA LEU A 2 31.14 -9.82 -7.09
C LEU A 2 29.78 -9.96 -7.78
N ASP A 3 28.87 -10.70 -7.16
CA ASP A 3 27.55 -10.96 -7.72
C ASP A 3 26.69 -9.70 -7.56
N TRP A 4 26.72 -8.84 -8.58
CA TRP A 4 25.88 -7.65 -8.67
C TRP A 4 24.41 -8.00 -9.01
N GLN A 5 24.01 -9.28 -9.00
CA GLN A 5 22.64 -9.66 -9.32
C GLN A 5 21.66 -9.36 -8.17
N GLN A 6 20.96 -8.25 -8.39
CA GLN A 6 19.55 -8.02 -8.07
C GLN A 6 19.20 -7.58 -6.65
N ALA A 7 19.95 -6.63 -6.07
CA ALA A 7 19.36 -5.75 -5.07
C ALA A 7 18.43 -4.73 -5.77
N ILE A 8 17.12 -4.90 -5.66
CA ILE A 8 16.15 -3.88 -6.09
C ILE A 8 15.74 -3.10 -4.85
N SER A 9 15.77 -1.77 -4.94
CA SER A 9 15.15 -0.89 -3.95
C SER A 9 14.18 0.02 -4.66
N TRP A 10 13.02 0.26 -4.06
CA TRP A 10 12.02 1.16 -4.59
C TRP A 10 11.51 2.11 -3.52
N ARG A 11 11.11 3.29 -4.00
CA ARG A 11 10.34 4.27 -3.24
C ARG A 11 9.32 4.85 -4.20
N GLY A 12 8.05 4.62 -3.90
CA GLY A 12 6.92 5.11 -4.66
C GLY A 12 6.13 6.12 -3.86
N GLU A 13 5.37 6.92 -4.60
CA GLU A 13 4.30 7.75 -4.07
C GLU A 13 3.11 7.57 -5.01
N LEU A 14 1.97 7.18 -4.45
CA LEU A 14 0.71 7.04 -5.18
C LEU A 14 -0.29 7.99 -4.55
N THR A 15 -0.75 8.94 -5.36
CA THR A 15 -1.79 9.89 -4.99
C THR A 15 -3.06 9.57 -5.76
N LEU A 16 -4.15 9.34 -5.02
CA LEU A 16 -5.48 9.18 -5.57
C LEU A 16 -6.22 10.51 -5.46
N ASN A 17 -6.60 11.08 -6.60
CA ASN A 17 -7.31 12.35 -6.68
C ASN A 17 -8.66 12.13 -7.35
N GLY A 18 -9.69 11.87 -6.55
CA GLY A 18 -11.04 11.61 -7.03
C GLY A 18 -11.17 10.34 -7.86
N LEU A 19 -10.37 9.30 -7.56
CA LEU A 19 -10.45 8.00 -8.23
C LEU A 19 -11.88 7.50 -8.14
N THR A 20 -12.46 7.13 -9.29
CA THR A 20 -13.79 6.53 -9.36
C THR A 20 -13.73 5.17 -10.03
N THR A 21 -14.40 4.20 -9.43
CA THR A 21 -14.54 2.85 -10.01
C THR A 21 -15.91 2.63 -10.64
N ALA A 22 -16.82 3.60 -10.59
CA ALA A 22 -18.21 3.38 -10.99
C ALA A 22 -18.41 2.98 -12.48
N LYS A 23 -17.45 3.30 -13.36
CA LYS A 23 -17.46 2.86 -14.76
C LYS A 23 -16.90 1.45 -14.94
N GLU A 24 -15.72 1.20 -14.38
CA GLU A 24 -14.98 -0.07 -14.59
C GLU A 24 -15.53 -1.21 -13.72
N PHE A 25 -16.03 -0.88 -12.52
CA PHE A 25 -16.58 -1.81 -11.52
C PHE A 25 -17.92 -1.26 -10.97
N PRO A 26 -19.00 -1.28 -11.78
CA PRO A 26 -20.28 -0.69 -11.40
C PRO A 26 -20.93 -1.32 -10.16
N GLU A 27 -20.60 -2.57 -9.84
CA GLU A 27 -21.08 -3.33 -8.68
C GLU A 27 -20.35 -2.98 -7.37
N TRP A 28 -19.22 -2.28 -7.47
CA TRP A 28 -18.45 -1.72 -6.34
C TRP A 28 -18.05 -0.26 -6.62
N PRO A 29 -19.03 0.64 -6.79
CA PRO A 29 -18.75 2.03 -7.09
C PRO A 29 -18.04 2.67 -5.89
N SER A 30 -16.90 3.27 -6.15
CA SER A 30 -16.06 3.89 -5.13
C SER A 30 -15.65 5.27 -5.59
N LYS A 31 -15.52 6.20 -4.64
CA LYS A 31 -14.88 7.50 -4.86
C LYS A 31 -13.83 7.68 -3.78
N LEU A 32 -12.56 7.69 -4.16
CA LEU A 32 -11.45 7.64 -3.23
C LEU A 32 -10.44 8.76 -3.48
N ASN A 33 -9.98 9.34 -2.38
CA ASN A 33 -8.79 10.20 -2.34
C ASN A 33 -7.79 9.60 -1.39
N GLY A 34 -6.50 9.79 -1.65
CA GLY A 34 -5.50 9.23 -0.76
C GLY A 34 -4.07 9.46 -1.18
N LEU A 35 -3.18 9.08 -0.27
CA LEU A 35 -1.74 9.11 -0.42
C LEU A 35 -1.18 7.81 0.16
N ILE A 36 -0.37 7.12 -0.65
CA ILE A 36 0.28 5.88 -0.27
C ILE A 36 1.76 6.01 -0.64
N LYS A 37 2.66 5.84 0.33
CA LYS A 37 4.10 5.97 0.11
C LYS A 37 4.84 4.64 0.24
N PRO A 38 4.67 3.66 -0.66
CA PRO A 38 5.33 2.37 -0.51
C PRO A 38 6.84 2.51 -0.69
N ARG A 39 7.61 1.83 0.16
CA ARG A 39 9.05 1.65 -0.03
C ARG A 39 9.45 0.23 0.32
N GLY A 40 10.54 -0.24 -0.25
CA GLY A 40 11.04 -1.57 0.07
C GLY A 40 12.29 -1.93 -0.68
N SER A 41 12.73 -3.16 -0.41
CA SER A 41 13.86 -3.77 -1.07
C SER A 41 13.63 -5.26 -1.27
N LEU A 42 14.24 -5.79 -2.33
CA LEU A 42 14.38 -7.20 -2.62
C LEU A 42 15.88 -7.50 -2.70
N TYR A 43 16.35 -8.40 -1.85
CA TYR A 43 17.73 -8.83 -1.83
C TYR A 43 17.83 -10.29 -1.39
N GLY A 44 18.62 -11.09 -2.11
CA GLY A 44 18.86 -12.50 -1.77
C GLY A 44 17.57 -13.32 -1.69
N GLY A 45 16.58 -13.03 -2.54
CA GLY A 45 15.27 -13.71 -2.53
C GLY A 45 14.33 -13.28 -1.39
N THR A 46 14.76 -12.37 -0.51
CA THR A 46 13.96 -11.85 0.60
C THR A 46 13.51 -10.43 0.31
N TRP A 47 12.25 -10.12 0.60
CA TRP A 47 11.71 -8.78 0.46
C TRP A 47 11.37 -8.18 1.81
N GLN A 48 11.55 -6.87 1.92
CA GLN A 48 11.06 -6.04 3.01
C GLN A 48 10.28 -4.87 2.42
N MET A 49 9.13 -4.56 3.01
CA MET A 49 8.27 -3.48 2.58
C MET A 49 7.79 -2.66 3.77
N GLU A 50 7.65 -1.36 3.54
CA GLU A 50 7.01 -0.44 4.46
C GLU A 50 6.10 0.52 3.68
N VAL A 51 4.94 0.81 4.26
CA VAL A 51 4.10 1.95 3.89
C VAL A 51 4.10 2.87 5.12
N PRO A 52 5.00 3.88 5.17
CA PRO A 52 5.12 4.79 6.30
C PRO A 52 4.04 5.88 6.29
N GLU A 53 3.27 6.00 5.20
CA GLU A 53 2.08 6.85 5.12
C GLU A 53 1.05 6.18 4.21
N LEU A 54 -0.08 5.81 4.82
CA LEU A 54 -1.29 5.36 4.15
C LEU A 54 -2.43 6.24 4.64
N LYS A 55 -2.91 7.12 3.77
CA LYS A 55 -4.11 7.92 3.98
C LYS A 55 -5.11 7.64 2.88
N LEU A 56 -6.32 7.24 3.25
CA LEU A 56 -7.39 6.97 2.30
C LEU A 56 -8.72 7.48 2.85
N THR A 57 -9.41 8.30 2.07
CA THR A 57 -10.73 8.83 2.42
C THR A 57 -11.69 8.69 1.25
N GLY A 58 -12.98 8.65 1.56
CA GLY A 58 -14.05 8.63 0.55
C GLY A 58 -15.10 7.59 0.88
N ASN A 59 -15.55 6.87 -0.12
CA ASN A 59 -16.56 5.84 0.04
C ASN A 59 -16.40 4.67 -0.92
N VAL A 60 -16.84 3.50 -0.45
CA VAL A 60 -17.08 2.31 -1.26
C VAL A 60 -18.55 1.96 -1.09
N LYS A 61 -19.31 1.96 -2.18
CA LYS A 61 -20.78 1.97 -2.14
C LYS A 61 -21.25 3.13 -1.25
N GLN A 62 -22.10 2.84 -0.26
CA GLN A 62 -22.60 3.81 0.72
C GLN A 62 -21.73 3.89 1.98
N ASN A 63 -20.67 3.09 2.09
CA ASN A 63 -19.85 3.02 3.29
C ASN A 63 -18.69 4.02 3.22
N LYS A 64 -18.54 4.82 4.27
CA LYS A 64 -17.42 5.75 4.40
C LYS A 64 -16.12 4.98 4.62
N VAL A 65 -15.08 5.40 3.92
CA VAL A 65 -13.69 4.98 4.14
C VAL A 65 -12.94 6.13 4.80
N ASN A 66 -12.24 5.83 5.89
CA ASN A 66 -11.30 6.74 6.54
C ASN A 66 -10.17 5.90 7.14
N VAL A 67 -9.05 5.86 6.45
CA VAL A 67 -7.85 5.14 6.85
C VAL A 67 -6.74 6.16 7.03
N ASP A 68 -6.08 6.10 8.18
CA ASP A 68 -4.82 6.77 8.46
C ASP A 68 -3.94 5.75 9.20
N GLY A 69 -2.80 5.39 8.62
CA GLY A 69 -1.97 4.36 9.22
C GLY A 69 -0.66 4.11 8.51
N THR A 70 0.03 3.09 9.01
CA THR A 70 1.29 2.60 8.48
C THR A 70 1.30 1.08 8.53
N LEU A 71 2.14 0.45 7.72
CA LEU A 71 2.35 -0.99 7.80
C LEU A 71 3.77 -1.38 7.39
N LYS A 72 4.25 -2.48 7.95
CA LYS A 72 5.52 -3.12 7.58
C LYS A 72 5.27 -4.59 7.32
N GLY A 73 5.98 -5.15 6.35
CA GLY A 73 5.86 -6.55 5.94
C GLY A 73 7.19 -7.11 5.46
N ASN A 74 7.33 -8.43 5.48
CA ASN A 74 8.48 -9.11 4.90
C ASN A 74 8.11 -10.45 4.24
N SER A 75 9.09 -11.06 3.57
CA SER A 75 8.95 -12.34 2.86
C SER A 75 8.55 -13.53 3.74
N TYR A 76 8.57 -13.40 5.06
CA TYR A 76 8.11 -14.42 6.01
C TYR A 76 6.64 -14.23 6.41
N MET A 77 5.89 -13.37 5.70
CA MET A 77 4.50 -13.01 6.00
C MET A 77 4.31 -12.39 7.40
N GLN A 78 5.37 -11.81 7.95
CA GLN A 78 5.28 -11.09 9.21
C GLN A 78 4.82 -9.68 8.92
N TRP A 79 3.65 -9.32 9.43
CA TRP A 79 3.06 -8.00 9.26
C TRP A 79 3.03 -7.27 10.60
N MET A 80 3.41 -5.99 10.58
CA MET A 80 3.22 -5.07 11.68
C MET A 80 2.35 -3.92 11.21
N ILE A 81 1.16 -3.82 11.81
CA ILE A 81 0.19 -2.75 11.56
C ILE A 81 -0.07 -2.10 12.92
N PRO A 82 0.53 -0.93 13.21
CA PRO A 82 0.32 -0.25 14.49
C PRO A 82 -1.17 -0.01 14.75
N GLY A 83 -1.62 -0.31 15.97
CA GLY A 83 -3.03 -0.19 16.36
C GLY A 83 -3.92 -1.36 15.96
N LEU A 84 -3.42 -2.32 15.18
CA LEU A 84 -4.09 -3.60 14.93
C LEU A 84 -3.38 -4.69 15.74
N HIS A 85 -4.07 -5.22 16.74
CA HIS A 85 -3.63 -6.39 17.50
C HIS A 85 -4.42 -7.60 16.98
N LEU A 86 -3.71 -8.65 16.56
CA LEU A 86 -4.26 -9.93 16.11
C LEU A 86 -3.99 -11.01 17.17
#